data_AF-A0A812I866-F1
#
_entry.id   AF-A0A812I866-F1
#
_cell.length_a   1.000
_cell.length_b   1.000
_cell.length_c   1.000
_cell.angle_alpha   90.00
_cell.angle_beta   90.00
_cell.angle_gamma   90.00
#
_symmetry.space_group_name_H-M   'P 1'
#
loop_
_entity.id
_entity.type
_entity.pdbx_description
1 polymer ?
#
loop_
_entity_poly.entity_id
_entity_poly.type
_entity_poly.pdbx_seq_one_letter_code
_entity_poly.pdbx_strand_id
1 'polypeptide(L)'
;MKVTHSDWYLAGTYCPLGRDAVLGGIVYLREHVTQQDMVYLREGPAGGCGAGEWALLAPSSGDFVDKGLGLFELRGTRQACIGSSSVEHALRSCSSKELAWIEDQEEDEEGQPYLVLDDPGTPQPADYWLHPCDCAPDAWGPELPVDPQMYEHLPANSSNQFIPTPYVIVTGQLVCPSRQLLGGGKGVHFQSEEE
;
A
#
# COMPACT_ATOMS: atom_id res chain seq x y z
N MET A 1 21.68 -7.65 -0.32
CA MET A 1 21.51 -7.12 1.05
C MET A 1 20.07 -6.63 1.14
N LYS A 2 19.21 -7.21 1.98
CA LYS A 2 17.83 -6.69 2.14
C LYS A 2 17.93 -5.47 3.04
N VAL A 3 17.46 -4.32 2.57
CA VAL A 3 17.24 -3.15 3.43
C VAL A 3 16.13 -3.57 4.39
N THR A 4 16.39 -3.66 5.68
CA THR A 4 15.37 -3.97 6.68
C THR A 4 15.10 -2.71 7.47
N HIS A 5 14.12 -1.92 7.05
CA HIS A 5 13.62 -0.82 7.85
C HIS A 5 12.35 -1.28 8.56
N SER A 6 12.42 -1.56 9.86
CA SER A 6 11.23 -1.93 10.64
C SER A 6 10.21 -0.80 10.69
N ASP A 7 10.68 0.44 10.53
CA ASP A 7 9.89 1.63 10.76
C ASP A 7 9.49 2.30 9.44
N TRP A 8 9.49 1.54 8.34
CA TRP A 8 9.04 2.00 7.02
C TRP A 8 7.64 2.63 7.05
N TYR A 9 6.80 2.23 8.02
CA TYR A 9 5.45 2.75 8.22
C TYR A 9 5.40 4.17 8.82
N LEU A 10 6.51 4.72 9.32
CA LEU A 10 6.55 6.06 9.92
C LEU A 10 6.51 7.20 8.89
N ALA A 11 6.59 6.89 7.60
CA ALA A 11 6.62 7.89 6.55
C ALA A 11 6.12 7.31 5.22
N GLY A 12 5.43 8.10 4.42
CA GLY A 12 4.91 7.69 3.12
C GLY A 12 3.63 8.40 2.70
N THR A 13 3.02 7.91 1.63
CA THR A 13 1.76 8.44 1.09
C THR A 13 0.57 7.61 1.53
N TYR A 14 -0.44 8.28 2.09
CA TYR A 14 -1.66 7.69 2.63
C TYR A 14 -2.87 8.19 1.85
N CYS A 15 -3.56 7.27 1.19
CA CYS A 15 -4.66 7.58 0.30
C CYS A 15 -6.01 7.45 1.04
N PRO A 16 -6.96 8.37 0.82
CA PRO A 16 -8.26 8.28 1.47
C PRO A 16 -9.01 7.04 0.97
N LEU A 17 -9.59 6.28 1.90
CA LEU A 17 -10.36 5.08 1.57
C LEU A 17 -11.85 5.18 1.88
N GLY A 18 -12.21 5.92 2.92
CA GLY A 18 -13.58 5.97 3.41
C GLY A 18 -13.65 6.55 4.81
N ARG A 19 -14.71 6.21 5.55
CA ARG A 19 -14.96 6.70 6.90
C ARG A 19 -14.97 5.58 7.93
N ASP A 20 -14.57 5.92 9.15
CA ASP A 20 -14.74 5.02 10.28
C ASP A 20 -16.22 4.96 10.67
N ALA A 21 -16.83 3.78 10.59
CA ALA A 21 -18.25 3.56 10.81
C ALA A 21 -18.67 3.76 12.29
N VAL A 22 -17.73 3.64 13.23
CA VAL A 22 -18.00 3.74 14.67
C VAL A 22 -17.58 5.10 15.21
N LEU A 23 -16.42 5.57 14.80
CA LEU A 23 -15.76 6.74 15.37
C LEU A 23 -15.92 7.99 14.51
N GLY A 24 -16.34 7.82 13.25
CA GLY A 24 -16.35 8.88 12.26
C GLY A 24 -14.94 9.28 11.80
N GLY A 25 -14.87 10.33 10.97
CA GLY A 25 -13.60 10.77 10.36
C GLY A 25 -13.17 9.89 9.19
N ILE A 26 -12.10 10.31 8.51
CA ILE A 26 -11.61 9.68 7.29
C ILE A 26 -10.50 8.69 7.63
N VAL A 27 -10.60 7.50 7.03
CA VAL A 27 -9.58 6.48 7.08
C VAL A 27 -8.73 6.59 5.82
N TYR A 28 -7.43 6.66 6.03
CA TYR A 28 -6.45 6.61 4.96
C TYR A 28 -5.69 5.29 4.99
N LEU A 29 -5.20 4.83 3.84
CA LEU A 29 -4.41 3.61 3.71
C LEU A 29 -3.16 3.89 2.90
N ARG A 30 -2.05 3.34 3.39
CA ARG A 30 -0.89 3.04 2.57
C ARG A 30 -0.97 1.58 2.14
N GLU A 31 -1.22 1.38 0.86
CA GLU A 31 -1.31 0.05 0.27
C GLU A 31 0.08 -0.59 0.15
N HIS A 32 0.11 -1.92 0.26
CA HIS A 32 1.27 -2.73 -0.03
C HIS A 32 0.83 -4.06 -0.67
N VAL A 33 1.79 -4.80 -1.23
CA VAL A 33 1.58 -6.11 -1.86
C VAL A 33 1.04 -7.13 -0.85
N THR A 34 1.50 -7.08 0.40
CA THR A 34 1.01 -7.99 1.44
C THR A 34 0.08 -7.26 2.40
N GLN A 35 -0.93 -7.97 2.90
CA GLN A 35 -1.83 -7.39 3.90
C GLN A 35 -1.10 -7.06 5.20
N GLN A 36 -0.01 -7.74 5.54
CA GLN A 36 0.73 -7.49 6.78
C GLN A 36 1.52 -6.18 6.72
N ASP A 37 1.85 -5.75 5.51
CA ASP A 37 2.58 -4.53 5.23
C ASP A 37 1.64 -3.39 4.83
N MET A 38 0.33 -3.52 5.05
CA MET A 38 -0.61 -2.40 4.91
C MET A 38 -0.65 -1.61 6.21
N VAL A 39 -0.87 -0.29 6.12
CA VAL A 39 -0.99 0.56 7.31
C VAL A 39 -2.13 1.55 7.13
N TYR A 40 -3.06 1.55 8.09
CA TYR A 40 -4.12 2.54 8.14
C TYR A 40 -3.68 3.76 8.94
N LEU A 41 -4.15 4.93 8.54
CA LEU A 41 -3.94 6.20 9.22
C LEU A 41 -5.31 6.82 9.52
N ARG A 42 -5.53 7.20 10.79
CA ARG A 42 -6.75 7.90 11.23
C ARG A 42 -6.42 9.01 12.23
N GLU A 43 -7.21 10.07 12.24
CA GLU A 43 -7.05 11.16 13.19
C GLU A 43 -7.72 10.85 14.54
N GLY A 44 -7.11 11.36 15.62
CA GLY A 44 -7.80 11.62 16.88
C GLY A 44 -7.67 10.53 17.95
N PRO A 45 -8.29 10.78 19.11
CA PRO A 45 -8.13 9.93 20.31
C PRO A 45 -8.78 8.57 20.18
N ALA A 46 -9.71 8.43 19.23
CA ALA A 46 -10.29 7.18 18.79
C ALA A 46 -9.22 6.17 18.30
N GLY A 47 -8.08 6.69 17.82
CA GLY A 47 -6.81 6.00 17.57
C GLY A 47 -6.12 5.37 18.76
N GLY A 48 -6.55 5.68 19.98
CA GLY A 48 -5.73 5.49 21.16
C GLY A 48 -4.55 6.47 21.23
N CYS A 49 -4.59 7.58 20.48
CA CYS A 49 -3.59 8.65 20.54
C CYS A 49 -4.14 9.88 21.28
N GLY A 50 -3.32 10.91 21.47
CA GLY A 50 -3.76 12.20 22.02
C GLY A 50 -4.71 12.95 21.09
N ALA A 51 -5.32 14.02 21.60
CA ALA A 51 -6.07 14.95 20.77
C ALA A 51 -5.10 15.71 19.83
N GLY A 52 -5.44 15.81 18.54
CA GLY A 52 -4.54 16.41 17.53
C GLY A 52 -3.37 15.51 17.12
N GLU A 53 -3.43 14.22 17.44
CA GLU A 53 -2.51 13.20 16.95
C GLU A 53 -3.23 12.25 15.99
N TRP A 54 -2.45 11.64 15.12
CA TRP A 54 -2.84 10.62 14.17
C TRP A 54 -2.36 9.25 14.64
N ALA A 55 -3.18 8.24 14.44
CA ALA A 55 -2.84 6.85 14.76
C ALA A 55 -2.51 6.07 13.50
N LEU A 56 -1.33 5.44 13.49
CA LEU A 56 -0.96 4.40 12.54
C LEU A 56 -1.38 3.04 13.08
N LEU A 57 -2.13 2.28 12.29
CA LEU A 57 -2.75 1.02 12.71
C LEU A 57 -2.37 -0.10 11.75
N ALA A 58 -1.87 -1.20 12.30
CA ALA A 58 -1.70 -2.44 11.56
C ALA A 58 -3.07 -3.09 11.32
N PRO A 59 -3.31 -3.70 10.16
CA PRO A 59 -4.53 -4.45 9.89
C PRO A 59 -4.69 -5.63 10.83
N SER A 60 -5.93 -5.95 11.14
CA SER A 60 -6.33 -7.06 12.00
C SER A 60 -7.42 -7.89 11.33
N SER A 61 -7.45 -9.18 11.62
CA SER A 61 -8.55 -10.06 11.20
C SER A 61 -9.90 -9.67 11.82
N GLY A 62 -9.89 -8.82 12.85
CA GLY A 62 -11.09 -8.26 13.48
C GLY A 62 -11.59 -6.96 12.84
N ASP A 63 -10.88 -6.42 11.84
CA ASP A 63 -11.30 -5.21 11.14
C ASP A 63 -12.51 -5.50 10.25
N PHE A 64 -13.49 -4.60 10.27
CA PHE A 64 -14.58 -4.62 9.30
C PHE A 64 -14.26 -3.64 8.18
N VAL A 65 -14.32 -4.11 6.93
CA VAL A 65 -13.99 -3.31 5.75
C VAL A 65 -15.04 -3.55 4.67
N ASP A 66 -15.86 -2.54 4.42
CA ASP A 66 -16.75 -2.47 3.27
C ASP A 66 -16.25 -1.41 2.29
N LYS A 67 -15.44 -1.85 1.32
CA LYS A 67 -14.90 -0.96 0.27
C LYS A 67 -15.98 -0.42 -0.67
N GLY A 68 -17.11 -1.11 -0.79
CA GLY A 68 -18.20 -0.69 -1.67
C GLY A 68 -18.98 0.49 -1.09
N LEU A 69 -19.08 0.56 0.24
CA LEU A 69 -19.72 1.66 0.97
C LEU A 69 -18.73 2.66 1.56
N GLY A 70 -17.42 2.41 1.42
CA GLY A 70 -16.39 3.23 2.06
C GLY A 70 -16.48 3.20 3.60
N LEU A 71 -16.93 2.10 4.20
CA LEU A 71 -17.10 1.96 5.65
C LEU A 71 -16.03 1.07 6.24
N PHE A 72 -15.37 1.58 7.29
CA PHE A 72 -14.26 0.90 7.96
C PHE A 72 -14.51 0.87 9.46
N GLU A 73 -14.22 -0.25 10.12
CA GLU A 73 -14.12 -0.31 11.58
C GLU A 73 -12.77 -0.95 11.92
N LEU A 74 -11.82 -0.11 12.30
CA LEU A 74 -10.45 -0.54 12.53
C LEU A 74 -10.24 -0.90 14.00
N ARG A 75 -9.96 -2.19 14.24
CA ARG A 75 -9.59 -2.82 15.51
C ARG A 75 -8.12 -3.27 15.52
N GLY A 76 -7.39 -2.89 14.48
CA GLY A 76 -5.94 -2.99 14.34
C GLY A 76 -5.15 -2.55 15.56
N THR A 77 -3.95 -3.12 15.71
CA THR A 77 -3.03 -2.68 16.77
C THR A 77 -2.38 -1.37 16.35
N ARG A 78 -2.37 -0.40 17.26
CA ARG A 78 -1.67 0.88 17.07
C ARG A 78 -0.16 0.65 17.00
N GLN A 79 0.44 0.98 15.86
CA GLN A 79 1.88 0.95 15.65
C GLN A 79 2.54 2.21 16.20
N ALA A 80 1.98 3.39 15.94
CA ALA A 80 2.52 4.67 16.40
C ALA A 80 1.44 5.76 16.52
N CYS A 81 1.78 6.82 17.26
CA CYS A 81 1.06 8.09 17.26
C CYS A 81 1.95 9.16 16.66
N ILE A 82 1.38 10.01 15.81
CA ILE A 82 2.11 11.07 15.12
C ILE A 82 1.39 12.39 15.30
N GLY A 83 2.12 13.47 15.60
CA GLY A 83 1.53 14.80 15.71
C GLY A 83 1.08 15.33 14.34
N SER A 84 0.03 16.16 14.30
CA SER A 84 -0.45 16.75 13.04
C SER A 84 0.60 17.58 12.28
N SER A 85 1.68 18.02 12.94
CA SER A 85 2.78 18.75 12.27
C SER A 85 3.61 17.91 11.30
N SER A 86 3.54 16.57 11.40
CA SER A 86 4.25 15.65 10.51
C SER A 86 3.40 15.20 9.32
N VAL A 87 2.13 15.60 9.30
CA VAL A 87 1.16 15.21 8.28
C VAL A 87 0.90 16.41 7.38
N GLU A 88 1.23 16.27 6.11
CA GLU A 88 1.03 17.29 5.10
C GLU A 88 -0.06 16.86 4.10
N HIS A 89 -0.86 17.83 3.67
CA HIS A 89 -1.82 17.64 2.59
C HIS A 89 -1.10 17.80 1.26
N ALA A 90 -1.32 16.89 0.32
CA ALA A 90 -0.69 17.01 -0.99
C ALA A 90 -1.69 16.79 -2.14
N LEU A 91 -1.29 17.16 -3.37
CA LEU A 91 -2.16 17.30 -4.56
C LEU A 91 -1.94 16.27 -5.70
N ARG A 92 -0.96 15.36 -5.60
CA ARG A 92 -0.79 14.20 -6.50
C ARG A 92 -1.96 13.19 -6.45
N SER A 93 -2.10 12.38 -7.49
CA SER A 93 -3.11 11.33 -7.49
C SER A 93 -2.64 10.09 -6.74
N CYS A 94 -3.50 9.56 -5.87
CA CYS A 94 -3.41 8.19 -5.38
C CYS A 94 -4.08 7.23 -6.38
N SER A 95 -3.60 5.98 -6.45
CA SER A 95 -4.20 4.96 -7.33
C SER A 95 -5.46 4.30 -6.76
N SER A 96 -5.78 4.57 -5.48
CA SER A 96 -7.03 4.12 -4.88
C SER A 96 -8.20 4.72 -5.65
N LYS A 97 -9.12 3.86 -6.10
CA LYS A 97 -10.39 4.30 -6.72
C LYS A 97 -11.02 5.39 -5.86
N GLU A 98 -11.57 6.41 -6.53
CA GLU A 98 -12.37 7.46 -5.89
C GLU A 98 -13.34 6.83 -4.88
N LEU A 99 -13.41 7.49 -3.72
CA LEU A 99 -14.24 7.10 -2.58
C LEU A 99 -15.65 6.76 -3.09
N ALA A 100 -16.14 5.57 -2.75
CA ALA A 100 -17.55 5.26 -2.92
C ALA A 100 -18.31 6.03 -1.85
N TRP A 101 -18.67 7.28 -2.17
CA TRP A 101 -19.49 8.10 -1.30
C TRP A 101 -20.85 7.42 -1.12
N ILE A 102 -21.22 7.22 0.15
CA ILE A 102 -22.62 7.03 0.53
C ILE A 102 -23.36 8.26 0.00
N GLU A 103 -24.29 8.03 -0.93
CA GLU A 103 -25.21 9.03 -1.44
C GLU A 103 -25.82 9.81 -0.25
N ASP A 104 -25.89 11.14 -0.36
CA ASP A 104 -26.58 12.09 0.53
C ASP A 104 -25.75 12.97 1.49
N GLN A 105 -24.56 13.43 1.11
CA GLN A 105 -24.12 14.79 1.51
C GLN A 105 -23.54 15.55 0.32
N GLU A 106 -24.37 16.45 -0.20
CA GLU A 106 -24.05 17.45 -1.22
C GLU A 106 -22.92 18.39 -0.75
N GLU A 107 -22.13 18.85 -1.71
CA GLU A 107 -21.15 19.95 -1.64
C GLU A 107 -19.82 19.67 -0.90
N ASP A 108 -18.92 18.92 -1.54
CA ASP A 108 -17.48 19.21 -1.56
C ASP A 108 -16.89 18.56 -2.84
N GLU A 109 -16.92 19.29 -3.97
CA GLU A 109 -16.37 18.85 -5.27
C GLU A 109 -14.82 18.78 -5.28
N GLU A 110 -14.15 19.03 -4.16
CA GLU A 110 -12.71 18.78 -3.99
C GLU A 110 -12.54 17.43 -3.30
N GLY A 111 -12.27 16.38 -4.11
CA GLY A 111 -11.95 15.06 -3.58
C GLY A 111 -10.91 15.14 -2.46
N GLN A 112 -11.12 14.36 -1.39
CA GLN A 112 -10.30 14.46 -0.17
C GLN A 112 -8.80 14.38 -0.51
N PRO A 113 -7.97 15.33 -0.03
CA PRO A 113 -6.54 15.28 -0.28
C PRO A 113 -5.96 14.03 0.39
N TYR A 114 -5.03 13.38 -0.31
CA TYR A 114 -4.20 12.37 0.32
C TYR A 114 -3.18 13.04 1.23
N LEU A 115 -2.66 12.24 2.15
CA LEU A 115 -1.75 12.71 3.18
C LEU A 115 -0.35 12.19 2.89
N VAL A 116 0.63 13.07 3.06
CA VAL A 116 2.04 12.72 3.07
C VAL A 116 2.51 12.81 4.51
N LEU A 117 3.14 11.73 4.95
CA LEU A 117 3.73 11.62 6.26
C LEU A 117 5.26 11.56 6.10
N ASP A 118 5.97 12.38 6.85
CA ASP A 118 7.42 12.31 7.00
C ASP A 118 7.77 11.93 8.44
N ASP A 119 8.85 11.19 8.67
CA ASP A 119 9.18 10.75 10.03
C ASP A 119 9.55 11.95 10.91
N PRO A 120 8.81 12.24 12.01
CA PRO A 120 9.20 13.30 12.94
C PRO A 120 10.56 13.07 13.60
N GLY A 121 11.08 11.84 13.57
CA GLY A 121 12.34 11.46 14.19
C GLY A 121 13.58 11.94 13.43
N THR A 122 13.45 12.35 12.17
CA THR A 122 14.61 12.74 11.35
C THR A 122 14.40 14.07 10.60
N PRO A 123 15.50 14.73 10.23
CA PRO A 123 15.45 15.94 9.40
C PRO A 123 15.50 15.64 7.89
N GLN A 124 15.57 14.37 7.50
CA GLN A 124 15.80 13.95 6.12
C GLN A 124 14.44 13.74 5.45
N PRO A 125 14.15 14.44 4.35
CA PRO A 125 12.86 14.31 3.70
C PRO A 125 12.73 12.92 3.08
N ALA A 126 11.53 12.36 3.16
CA ALA A 126 11.16 11.07 2.59
C ALA A 126 12.00 9.89 3.11
N ASP A 127 12.52 10.01 4.34
CA ASP A 127 13.13 8.89 5.01
C ASP A 127 12.07 7.80 5.26
N TYR A 128 12.45 6.54 5.07
CA TYR A 128 11.54 5.40 5.31
C TYR A 128 10.29 5.33 4.41
N TRP A 129 10.17 6.20 3.41
CA TRP A 129 9.03 6.21 2.46
C TRP A 129 8.89 4.96 1.61
N LEU A 130 9.96 4.17 1.45
CA LEU A 130 9.94 2.93 0.69
C LEU A 130 9.93 1.75 1.63
N HIS A 131 9.04 0.80 1.38
CA HIS A 131 9.17 -0.51 1.99
C HIS A 131 10.49 -1.14 1.52
N PRO A 132 11.14 -2.00 2.34
CA PRO A 132 12.24 -2.88 1.95
C PRO A 132 12.18 -3.60 0.58
N CYS A 133 10.97 -3.73 0.02
CA CYS A 133 10.69 -4.44 -1.23
C CYS A 133 10.33 -3.49 -2.38
N ASP A 134 10.19 -2.19 -2.10
CA ASP A 134 9.79 -1.21 -3.09
C ASP A 134 11.02 -0.62 -3.78
N CYS A 135 10.88 -0.32 -5.06
CA CYS A 135 11.91 0.41 -5.81
C CYS A 135 11.68 1.92 -5.67
N ALA A 136 12.76 2.69 -5.64
CA ALA A 136 12.66 4.15 -5.69
C ALA A 136 12.01 4.60 -7.01
N PRO A 137 11.02 5.52 -6.98
CA PRO A 137 10.44 6.09 -8.19
C PRO A 137 11.50 6.75 -9.08
N ASP A 138 11.34 6.63 -10.39
CA ASP A 138 12.23 7.26 -11.39
C ASP A 138 12.36 8.78 -11.19
N ALA A 139 11.27 9.42 -10.77
CA ALA A 139 11.20 10.86 -10.51
C ALA A 139 12.14 11.36 -9.39
N TRP A 140 12.66 10.47 -8.53
CA TRP A 140 13.60 10.85 -7.47
C TRP A 140 15.03 11.00 -7.98
N GLY A 141 15.38 10.36 -9.11
CA GLY A 141 16.71 10.44 -9.68
C GLY A 141 17.81 9.99 -8.70
N PRO A 142 19.01 10.59 -8.78
CA PRO A 142 20.14 10.30 -7.90
C PRO A 142 20.15 11.12 -6.60
N GLU A 143 19.10 11.92 -6.35
CA GLU A 143 19.02 12.75 -5.15
C GLU A 143 18.54 11.92 -3.95
N LEU A 144 18.84 12.41 -2.75
CA LEU A 144 18.29 11.82 -1.53
C LEU A 144 16.76 11.69 -1.64
N PRO A 145 16.16 10.58 -1.19
CA PRO A 145 16.74 9.51 -0.36
C PRO A 145 17.42 8.37 -1.14
N VAL A 146 17.59 8.50 -2.46
CA VAL A 146 18.24 7.47 -3.29
C VAL A 146 19.75 7.52 -3.10
N ASP A 147 20.38 6.36 -2.92
CA ASP A 147 21.84 6.26 -2.93
C ASP A 147 22.36 6.46 -4.37
N PRO A 148 23.22 7.47 -4.63
CA PRO A 148 23.72 7.75 -5.97
C PRO A 148 24.48 6.57 -6.60
N GLN A 149 25.21 5.79 -5.79
CA GLN A 149 25.95 4.62 -6.28
C GLN A 149 24.99 3.52 -6.73
N MET A 150 23.87 3.34 -6.02
CA MET A 150 22.84 2.37 -6.43
C MET A 150 22.09 2.84 -7.67
N TYR A 151 21.85 4.14 -7.81
CA TYR A 151 21.22 4.72 -8.99
C TYR A 151 22.08 4.52 -10.26
N GLU A 152 23.40 4.67 -10.16
CA GLU A 152 24.34 4.41 -11.28
C GLU A 152 24.29 2.96 -11.80
N HIS A 153 23.86 2.01 -10.96
CA HIS A 153 23.70 0.62 -11.35
C HIS A 153 22.36 0.32 -12.05
N LEU A 154 21.43 1.27 -12.10
CA LEU A 154 20.15 1.09 -12.78
C LEU A 154 20.34 1.12 -14.30
N PRO A 155 19.78 0.15 -15.04
CA PRO A 155 19.87 0.16 -16.50
C PRO A 155 19.21 1.42 -17.07
N ALA A 156 19.88 2.09 -18.01
CA ALA A 156 19.32 3.25 -18.68
C ALA A 156 17.96 2.89 -19.34
N ASN A 157 16.98 3.79 -19.22
CA ASN A 157 15.60 3.63 -19.71
C ASN A 157 14.79 2.48 -19.07
N SER A 158 15.21 1.97 -17.90
CA SER A 158 14.43 0.96 -17.16
C SER A 158 13.28 1.55 -16.35
N SER A 159 13.20 2.89 -16.20
CA SER A 159 12.25 3.57 -15.30
C SER A 159 12.24 2.93 -13.90
N ASN A 160 13.43 2.59 -13.40
CA ASN A 160 13.67 1.89 -12.14
C ASN A 160 12.93 0.54 -11.99
N GLN A 161 12.54 -0.09 -13.11
CA GLN A 161 11.98 -1.44 -13.10
C GLN A 161 13.09 -2.48 -13.23
N PHE A 162 13.30 -3.25 -12.16
CA PHE A 162 14.16 -4.44 -12.22
C PHE A 162 13.37 -5.61 -12.80
N ILE A 163 13.60 -5.90 -14.08
CA ILE A 163 13.12 -7.14 -14.71
C ILE A 163 14.29 -8.12 -14.68
N PRO A 164 14.35 -9.06 -13.71
CA PRO A 164 15.41 -10.06 -13.70
C PRO A 164 15.37 -10.86 -15.00
N THR A 165 16.54 -11.26 -15.50
CA THR A 165 16.59 -12.21 -16.60
C THR A 165 15.82 -13.48 -16.20
N PRO A 166 14.99 -14.04 -17.10
CA PRO A 166 14.26 -15.26 -16.80
C PRO A 166 15.22 -16.34 -16.31
N TYR A 167 14.98 -16.85 -15.10
CA TYR A 167 15.73 -17.98 -14.54
C TYR A 167 14.79 -19.15 -14.33
N VAL A 168 15.32 -20.35 -14.47
CA VAL A 168 14.57 -21.60 -14.32
C VAL A 168 14.21 -21.79 -12.84
N ILE A 169 12.93 -21.62 -12.50
CA ILE A 169 12.44 -21.80 -11.12
C ILE A 169 12.18 -23.29 -10.82
N VAL A 170 11.75 -24.05 -11.82
CA VAL A 170 11.57 -25.49 -11.71
C VAL A 170 11.96 -26.17 -13.02
N THR A 171 12.59 -27.34 -12.92
CA THR A 171 12.85 -28.25 -14.03
C THR A 171 12.15 -29.57 -13.73
N GLY A 172 11.30 -30.00 -14.65
CA GLY A 172 10.52 -31.24 -14.48
C GLY A 172 9.40 -31.32 -15.51
N GLN A 173 8.76 -32.49 -15.58
CA GLN A 173 7.54 -32.66 -16.37
C GLN A 173 6.36 -32.06 -15.59
N LEU A 174 5.68 -31.08 -16.21
CA LEU A 174 4.35 -30.65 -15.77
C LEU A 174 3.36 -31.75 -16.14
N VAL A 175 2.88 -32.50 -15.17
CA VAL A 175 1.77 -33.43 -15.36
C VAL A 175 0.49 -32.65 -15.08
N CYS A 176 -0.32 -32.39 -16.11
CA CYS A 176 -1.64 -31.82 -15.90
C CYS A 176 -2.47 -32.78 -15.03
N PRO A 177 -3.30 -32.29 -14.10
CA PRO A 177 -4.18 -33.17 -13.34
C PRO A 177 -5.04 -34.00 -14.30
N SER A 178 -5.04 -35.32 -14.10
CA SER A 178 -5.88 -36.26 -14.85
C SER A 178 -7.32 -35.76 -14.93
N ARG A 179 -7.97 -35.91 -16.09
CA ARG A 179 -9.40 -35.59 -16.32
C ARG A 179 -10.34 -36.13 -15.22
N GLN A 180 -9.92 -37.16 -14.49
CA GLN A 180 -10.67 -37.79 -13.41
C GLN A 180 -10.72 -36.94 -12.12
N LEU A 181 -9.84 -35.94 -11.99
CA LEU A 181 -9.75 -35.05 -10.82
C LEU A 181 -10.64 -33.81 -10.94
N LEU A 182 -11.15 -33.51 -12.14
CA LEU A 182 -12.07 -32.40 -12.39
C LEU A 182 -13.47 -32.98 -12.67
N GLY A 183 -14.38 -32.84 -11.71
CA GLY A 183 -15.75 -33.34 -11.83
C GLY A 183 -16.44 -32.81 -13.09
N GLY A 184 -17.06 -33.70 -13.88
CA GLY A 184 -17.89 -33.34 -15.03
C GLY A 184 -17.22 -33.38 -16.41
N GLY A 185 -16.02 -33.95 -16.56
CA GLY A 185 -15.44 -34.27 -17.88
C GLY A 185 -14.99 -33.07 -18.72
N LYS A 186 -15.03 -31.86 -18.18
CA LYS A 186 -14.58 -30.62 -18.83
C LYS A 186 -13.13 -30.31 -18.46
N GLY A 187 -12.21 -31.18 -18.88
CA GLY A 187 -10.77 -30.94 -18.74
C GLY A 187 -10.26 -29.93 -19.76
N VAL A 188 -9.10 -29.32 -19.48
CA VAL A 188 -8.37 -28.43 -20.39
C VAL A 188 -7.85 -29.25 -21.58
N HIS A 189 -8.06 -28.77 -22.80
CA HIS A 189 -7.50 -29.36 -24.03
C HIS A 189 -6.26 -28.58 -24.48
N PHE A 190 -5.21 -29.30 -24.89
CA PHE A 190 -4.07 -28.72 -25.59
C PHE A 190 -4.13 -29.09 -27.08
N GLN A 191 -3.79 -28.13 -27.95
CA GLN A 191 -3.89 -28.24 -29.42
C GLN A 191 -3.04 -29.34 -30.08
N SER A 192 -2.23 -30.09 -29.33
CA SER A 192 -1.39 -31.17 -29.89
C SER A 192 -2.04 -32.56 -29.85
N GLU A 193 -3.31 -32.66 -29.46
CA GLU A 193 -4.08 -33.92 -29.45
C GLU A 193 -5.04 -34.02 -30.66
N GLU A 194 -4.64 -33.54 -31.83
CA GLU A 194 -5.30 -33.89 -33.10
C GLU A 194 -4.54 -35.05 -33.76
N GLU A 195 -5.22 -36.19 -33.82
CA GLU A 195 -4.89 -37.34 -34.68
C GLU A 195 -5.71 -37.27 -35.97
#